data_AF-M5FSX5-F1
#
_entry.id   AF-M5FSX5-F1
#
_cell.length_a   1.000
_cell.length_b   1.000
_cell.length_c   1.000
_cell.angle_alpha   90.00
_cell.angle_beta   90.00
_cell.angle_gamma   90.00
#
_symmetry.space_group_name_H-M   'P 1'
#
loop_
_entity.id
_entity.type
_entity.pdbx_description
1 polymer ?
#
loop_
_entity_poly.entity_id
_entity_poly.type
_entity_poly.pdbx_seq_one_letter_code
_entity_poly.pdbx_strand_id
1 'polypeptide(L)'
;MNNEGWDEARESLLETNQKIITRVRSAWRGFIEFAARDNVLEVAVGLMLGAAFTGVVSSLVSDIILPPLSLLPFMGKNLEEKFLVLKHGHTSHMRYDTLTQAAEDGAVTMAWGLFLNNVFHFLGLGLSLYLLAQFYGWVSSDSIIKHTVRCSYCRKEISPKAKRCYLCTSWLDGREDYPRTALGT
;
A
#
# COMPACT_ATOMS: atom_id res chain seq x y z
N MET A 1 52.57 35.09 14.34
CA MET A 1 51.40 34.68 13.54
C MET A 1 51.12 33.20 13.78
N ASN A 2 50.14 32.75 14.56
CA ASN A 2 49.64 33.12 15.89
C ASN A 2 48.97 31.85 16.41
N ASN A 3 49.25 31.49 17.67
CA ASN A 3 48.71 30.31 18.35
C ASN A 3 47.25 30.58 18.78
N GLU A 4 46.99 31.85 19.10
CA GLU A 4 45.72 32.37 19.63
C GLU A 4 44.54 32.22 18.65
N GLY A 5 44.77 32.35 17.34
CA GLY A 5 43.71 32.25 16.34
C GLY A 5 43.21 30.83 16.08
N TRP A 6 44.06 29.82 16.28
CA TRP A 6 43.66 28.42 16.19
C TRP A 6 42.90 27.97 17.44
N ASP A 7 43.17 28.56 18.60
CA ASP A 7 42.50 28.23 19.84
C ASP A 7 41.08 28.83 19.89
N GLU A 8 40.86 30.07 19.44
CA GLU A 8 39.52 30.67 19.27
C GLU A 8 38.65 29.90 18.25
N ALA A 9 39.25 29.47 17.14
CA ALA A 9 38.56 28.66 16.14
C ALA A 9 38.13 27.30 16.70
N ARG A 10 38.91 26.72 17.62
CA ARG A 10 38.59 25.43 18.25
C ARG A 10 37.49 25.59 19.31
N GLU A 11 37.52 26.63 20.13
CA GLU A 11 36.46 26.88 21.12
C GLU A 11 35.10 27.13 20.44
N SER A 12 35.07 27.98 19.41
CA SER A 12 33.82 28.26 18.66
C SER A 12 33.24 27.02 17.97
N LEU A 13 34.09 26.14 17.42
CA LEU A 13 33.67 24.85 16.88
C LEU A 13 33.14 23.90 17.96
N LEU A 14 33.76 23.87 19.15
CA LEU A 14 33.32 23.01 20.25
C LEU A 14 31.96 23.46 20.81
N GLU A 15 31.74 24.77 20.99
CA GLU A 15 30.44 25.30 21.40
C GLU A 15 29.34 25.02 20.37
N THR A 16 29.67 25.17 19.09
CA THR A 16 28.76 24.87 17.98
C THR A 16 28.42 23.38 17.95
N ASN A 17 29.42 22.51 18.13
CA ASN A 17 29.22 21.06 18.16
C ASN A 17 28.32 20.63 19.33
N GLN A 18 28.48 21.21 20.53
CA GLN A 18 27.61 20.90 21.67
C GLN A 18 26.14 21.36 21.46
N LYS A 19 25.93 22.54 20.87
CA LYS A 19 24.58 23.02 20.53
C LYS A 19 23.89 22.15 19.46
N ILE A 20 24.66 21.63 18.51
CA ILE A 20 24.16 20.72 17.48
C ILE A 20 23.75 19.39 18.11
N ILE A 21 24.61 18.77 18.94
CA ILE A 21 24.34 17.47 19.56
C ILE A 21 23.08 17.51 20.43
N THR A 22 22.85 18.59 21.18
CA THR A 22 21.67 18.73 22.05
C THR A 22 20.38 18.92 21.24
N ARG A 23 20.40 19.71 20.17
CA ARG A 23 19.25 19.85 19.25
C ARG A 23 18.95 18.57 18.48
N VAL A 24 19.98 17.87 18.00
CA VAL A 24 19.81 16.58 17.31
C VAL A 24 19.21 15.54 18.27
N ARG A 25 19.69 15.48 19.52
CA ARG A 25 19.13 14.59 20.54
C ARG A 25 17.68 14.92 20.88
N SER A 26 17.30 16.20 20.98
CA SER A 26 15.91 16.58 21.28
C SER A 26 14.98 16.31 20.10
N ALA A 27 15.41 16.61 18.87
CA ALA A 27 14.67 16.29 17.65
C ALA A 27 14.48 14.77 17.48
N TRP A 28 15.52 13.98 17.77
CA TRP A 28 15.46 12.52 17.73
C TRP A 28 14.50 11.93 18.75
N ARG A 29 14.52 12.44 20.00
CA ARG A 29 13.54 12.04 21.03
C ARG A 29 12.11 12.39 20.61
N GLY A 30 11.90 13.60 20.09
CA GLY A 30 10.59 14.02 19.58
C GLY A 30 10.10 13.17 18.40
N PHE A 31 11.00 12.74 17.52
CA PHE A 31 10.67 11.84 16.42
C PHE A 31 10.28 10.44 16.92
N ILE A 32 11.02 9.86 17.87
CA ILE A 32 10.67 8.57 18.47
C ILE A 32 9.29 8.64 19.12
N GLU A 33 9.01 9.71 19.87
CA GLU A 33 7.73 9.91 20.56
C GLU A 33 6.56 10.16 19.59
N PHE A 34 6.84 10.72 18.41
CA PHE A 34 5.88 10.83 17.33
C PHE A 34 5.63 9.47 16.64
N ALA A 35 6.69 8.72 16.34
CA ALA A 35 6.62 7.42 15.65
C ALA A 35 6.01 6.32 16.53
N ALA A 36 6.18 6.41 17.86
CA ALA A 36 5.60 5.49 18.83
C ALA A 36 4.07 5.67 19.02
N ARG A 37 3.43 6.60 18.29
CA ARG A 37 1.98 6.75 18.31
C ARG A 37 1.34 5.62 17.53
N ASP A 38 0.46 4.84 18.18
CA ASP A 38 -0.21 3.68 17.59
C ASP A 38 -0.92 3.98 16.26
N ASN A 39 -1.60 5.13 16.16
CA ASN A 39 -2.29 5.54 14.93
C ASN A 39 -1.34 5.76 13.74
N VAL A 40 -0.10 6.19 13.98
CA VAL A 40 0.89 6.40 12.91
C VAL A 40 1.50 5.06 12.50
N LEU A 41 1.80 4.20 13.49
CA LEU A 41 2.38 2.89 13.27
C LEU A 41 1.42 1.98 12.47
N GLU A 42 0.14 1.96 12.80
CA GLU A 42 -0.87 1.15 12.08
C GLU A 42 -0.96 1.55 10.60
N VAL A 43 -1.03 2.85 10.31
CA VAL A 43 -1.05 3.36 8.93
C VAL A 43 0.24 3.02 8.19
N ALA A 44 1.40 3.19 8.83
CA ALA A 44 2.70 2.88 8.23
C ALA A 44 2.84 1.39 7.89
N VAL A 45 2.43 0.51 8.81
CA VAL A 45 2.45 -0.94 8.58
C VAL A 45 1.50 -1.32 7.45
N GLY A 46 0.30 -0.72 7.38
CA GLY A 46 -0.65 -0.93 6.30
C GLY A 46 -0.09 -0.56 4.92
N LEU A 47 0.60 0.59 4.81
CA LEU A 47 1.28 1.03 3.59
C LEU A 47 2.41 0.07 3.17
N MET A 48 3.24 -0.37 4.12
CA MET A 48 4.35 -1.30 3.86
C MET A 48 3.86 -2.66 3.37
N LEU A 49 2.85 -3.21 4.04
CA LEU A 49 2.22 -4.47 3.62
C LEU A 49 1.53 -4.32 2.26
N GLY A 50 0.85 -3.19 2.02
CA GLY A 50 0.22 -2.90 0.73
C GLY A 50 1.21 -2.82 -0.42
N ALA A 51 2.38 -2.18 -0.21
CA ALA A 51 3.44 -2.09 -1.21
C ALA A 51 4.07 -3.46 -1.49
N ALA A 52 4.41 -4.22 -0.44
CA ALA A 52 4.96 -5.56 -0.58
C ALA A 52 4.00 -6.51 -1.30
N PHE A 53 2.71 -6.46 -0.94
CA PHE A 53 1.67 -7.26 -1.57
C PHE A 53 1.49 -6.91 -3.06
N THR A 54 1.44 -5.62 -3.39
CA THR A 54 1.37 -5.16 -4.79
C THR A 54 2.59 -5.66 -5.60
N GLY A 55 3.77 -5.69 -4.99
CA GLY A 55 4.98 -6.25 -5.59
C GLY A 55 4.86 -7.75 -5.92
N VAL A 56 4.33 -8.55 -4.99
CA VAL A 56 4.10 -10.00 -5.21
C VAL A 56 3.09 -10.22 -6.32
N VAL A 57 1.97 -9.48 -6.32
CA VAL A 57 0.93 -9.59 -7.34
C VAL A 57 1.46 -9.17 -8.72
N SER A 58 2.26 -8.10 -8.78
CA SER A 58 2.88 -7.62 -10.02
C SER A 58 3.89 -8.61 -10.59
N SER A 59 4.72 -9.25 -9.76
CA SER A 59 5.61 -10.34 -10.21
C SER A 59 4.84 -11.56 -10.68
N LEU A 60 3.76 -11.96 -9.99
CA LEU A 60 2.90 -13.05 -10.46
C LEU A 60 2.29 -12.75 -11.84
N VAL A 61 1.86 -11.50 -12.07
CA VAL A 61 1.32 -11.11 -13.37
C VAL A 61 2.42 -11.08 -14.43
N SER A 62 3.52 -10.38 -14.16
CA SER A 62 4.57 -10.11 -15.16
C SER A 62 5.42 -11.34 -15.48
N ASP A 63 5.72 -12.17 -14.48
CA ASP A 63 6.67 -13.27 -14.62
C ASP A 63 5.99 -14.63 -14.84
N ILE A 64 4.72 -14.78 -14.47
CA ILE A 64 4.00 -16.06 -14.58
C ILE A 64 2.81 -15.98 -15.55
N ILE A 65 2.03 -14.89 -15.54
CA ILE A 65 0.83 -14.78 -16.40
C ILE A 65 1.18 -14.24 -17.80
N LEU A 66 2.01 -13.20 -17.89
CA LEU A 66 2.37 -12.59 -19.17
C LEU A 66 3.17 -13.51 -20.11
N PRO A 67 4.13 -14.36 -19.67
CA PRO A 67 4.91 -15.17 -20.60
C PRO A 67 4.06 -16.21 -21.36
N PRO A 68 3.13 -16.96 -20.73
CA PRO A 68 2.17 -17.80 -21.45
C PRO A 68 1.25 -17.02 -22.39
N LEU A 69 0.83 -15.81 -22.00
CA LEU A 69 0.01 -14.95 -22.87
C LEU A 69 0.80 -14.42 -24.07
N SER A 70 2.10 -14.14 -23.90
CA SER A 70 3.03 -13.68 -24.94
C SER A 70 3.40 -14.78 -25.95
N LEU A 71 3.15 -16.05 -25.62
CA LEU A 71 3.30 -17.17 -26.54
C LEU A 71 2.08 -17.36 -27.45
N LEU A 72 0.94 -16.72 -27.17
CA LEU A 72 -0.22 -16.79 -28.04
C LEU A 72 0.04 -16.03 -29.35
N PRO A 73 -0.31 -16.60 -30.53
CA PRO A 73 0.02 -16.04 -31.84
C PRO A 73 -0.62 -14.68 -32.13
N PHE A 74 -1.61 -14.27 -31.34
CA PHE A 74 -2.26 -12.95 -31.43
C PHE A 74 -1.44 -11.84 -30.76
N MET A 75 -0.50 -12.20 -29.88
CA MET A 75 0.17 -11.31 -28.95
C MET A 75 1.68 -11.55 -29.03
N GLY A 76 2.29 -11.04 -30.11
CA GLY A 76 3.69 -11.33 -30.42
C GLY A 76 4.67 -10.95 -29.31
N LYS A 77 5.75 -11.73 -29.22
CA LYS A 77 6.94 -11.44 -28.40
C LYS A 77 7.34 -9.97 -28.57
N ASN A 78 7.46 -9.25 -27.45
CA ASN A 78 7.82 -7.84 -27.34
C ASN A 78 6.73 -6.86 -27.80
N LEU A 79 5.57 -6.89 -27.13
CA LEU A 79 4.55 -5.85 -27.30
C LEU A 79 5.11 -4.46 -27.01
N GLU A 80 5.98 -4.31 -26.00
CA GLU A 80 6.61 -3.02 -25.65
C GLU A 80 7.42 -2.42 -26.80
N GLU A 81 8.10 -3.23 -27.61
CA GLU A 81 8.91 -2.77 -28.74
C GLU A 81 8.08 -2.42 -29.97
N LYS A 82 6.73 -2.54 -29.91
CA LYS A 82 5.86 -2.08 -30.98
C LYS A 82 5.61 -0.58 -30.85
N PHE A 83 6.34 0.19 -31.64
CA PHE A 83 6.18 1.63 -31.74
C PHE A 83 6.04 2.08 -33.18
N LEU A 84 5.24 3.12 -33.38
CA LEU A 84 5.11 3.81 -34.66
C LEU A 84 5.99 5.06 -34.62
N VAL A 85 7.00 5.15 -35.49
CA VAL A 85 7.82 6.36 -35.63
C VAL A 85 7.04 7.37 -36.48
N LEU A 86 6.63 8.48 -35.89
CA LEU A 86 5.90 9.55 -36.58
C LEU A 86 6.87 10.57 -37.21
N LYS A 87 8.01 10.80 -36.57
CA LYS A 87 9.07 11.69 -37.05
C LYS A 87 10.43 11.09 -36.71
N HIS A 88 11.27 10.92 -37.73
CA HIS A 88 12.63 10.42 -37.58
C HIS A 88 13.53 11.48 -36.92
N GLY A 89 14.51 11.01 -36.15
CA GLY A 89 15.48 11.83 -35.44
C GLY A 89 16.61 12.36 -36.34
N HIS A 90 17.71 12.80 -35.73
CA HIS A 90 18.87 13.37 -36.44
C HIS A 90 19.67 12.33 -37.25
N THR A 91 19.57 11.04 -36.93
CA THR A 91 20.27 9.97 -37.63
C THR A 91 19.34 9.30 -38.65
N SER A 92 19.80 9.13 -39.89
CA SER A 92 19.02 8.57 -41.01
C SER A 92 18.89 7.05 -40.96
N HIS A 93 18.64 6.47 -39.79
CA HIS A 93 18.29 5.05 -39.68
C HIS A 93 16.80 4.90 -39.98
N MET A 94 16.45 4.23 -41.08
CA MET A 94 15.05 4.03 -41.50
C MET A 94 14.25 3.11 -40.56
N ARG A 95 14.92 2.39 -39.66
CA ARG A 95 14.33 1.50 -38.66
C ARG A 95 15.12 1.60 -37.38
N TYR A 96 14.39 1.72 -36.27
CA TYR A 96 14.91 1.53 -34.92
C TYR A 96 14.43 0.15 -34.46
N ASP A 97 15.33 -0.66 -33.90
CA ASP A 97 14.97 -1.99 -33.41
C ASP A 97 14.44 -1.95 -31.96
N THR A 98 14.76 -0.89 -31.20
CA THR A 98 14.27 -0.70 -29.82
C THR A 98 13.73 0.70 -29.58
N LEU A 99 12.83 0.80 -28.60
CA LEU A 99 12.27 2.08 -28.13
C LEU A 99 13.33 3.02 -27.56
N THR A 100 14.34 2.47 -26.88
CA THR A 100 15.41 3.25 -26.25
C THR A 100 16.27 3.95 -27.29
N GLN A 101 16.55 3.26 -28.40
CA GLN A 101 17.31 3.83 -29.53
C GLN A 101 16.53 4.96 -30.22
N ALA A 102 15.23 4.77 -30.45
CA ALA A 102 14.39 5.80 -31.05
C ALA A 102 14.24 7.05 -30.14
N ALA A 103 14.23 6.85 -28.82
CA ALA A 103 14.17 7.94 -27.84
C ALA A 103 15.49 8.74 -27.78
N GLU A 104 16.64 8.06 -27.81
CA GLU A 104 17.97 8.69 -27.82
C GLU A 104 18.21 9.53 -29.08
N ASP A 105 17.70 9.08 -30.23
CA ASP A 105 17.76 9.82 -31.49
C ASP A 105 16.78 11.01 -31.57
N GLY A 106 15.94 11.20 -30.54
CA GLY A 106 14.93 12.26 -30.49
C GLY A 106 13.79 12.06 -31.48
N ALA A 107 13.58 10.83 -31.95
CA ALA A 107 12.48 10.50 -32.82
C ALA A 107 11.16 10.59 -32.04
N VAL A 108 10.14 11.21 -32.64
CA VAL A 108 8.81 11.25 -32.04
C VAL A 108 8.13 9.91 -32.34
N THR A 109 8.07 9.04 -31.34
CA THR A 109 7.45 7.72 -31.44
C THR A 109 6.13 7.67 -30.68
N MET A 110 5.13 7.01 -31.27
CA MET A 110 3.90 6.61 -30.60
C MET A 110 4.04 5.15 -30.17
N ALA A 111 4.46 4.93 -28.93
CA ALA A 111 4.69 3.61 -28.34
C ALA A 111 3.37 2.97 -27.85
N TRP A 112 2.51 2.57 -28.77
CA TRP A 112 1.25 1.88 -28.45
C TRP A 112 1.48 0.51 -27.78
N GLY A 113 2.63 -0.09 -28.02
CA GLY A 113 3.12 -1.30 -27.37
C GLY A 113 3.21 -1.21 -25.85
N LEU A 114 3.89 -0.17 -25.34
CA LEU A 114 4.04 0.09 -23.91
C LEU A 114 2.70 0.39 -23.24
N PHE A 115 1.82 1.13 -23.93
CA PHE A 115 0.47 1.40 -23.43
C PHE A 115 -0.33 0.11 -23.25
N LEU A 116 -0.35 -0.76 -24.27
CA LEU A 116 -1.03 -2.05 -24.17
C LEU A 116 -0.44 -2.92 -23.05
N ASN A 117 0.90 -2.96 -22.92
CA ASN A 117 1.54 -3.68 -21.83
C ASN A 117 1.01 -3.25 -20.46
N ASN A 118 0.93 -1.94 -20.22
CA ASN A 118 0.39 -1.39 -18.97
C ASN A 118 -1.10 -1.71 -18.77
N VAL A 119 -1.91 -1.72 -19.84
CA VAL A 119 -3.32 -2.12 -19.78
C VAL A 119 -3.45 -3.60 -19.38
N PHE A 120 -2.65 -4.49 -19.97
CA PHE A 120 -2.65 -5.91 -19.60
C PHE A 120 -2.13 -6.13 -18.19
N HIS A 121 -1.12 -5.38 -17.76
CA HIS A 121 -0.64 -5.42 -16.38
C HIS A 121 -1.74 -4.97 -15.41
N PHE A 122 -2.47 -3.90 -15.69
CA PHE A 122 -3.60 -3.44 -14.87
C PHE A 122 -4.72 -4.50 -14.78
N LEU A 123 -5.13 -5.07 -15.92
CA LEU A 123 -6.13 -6.15 -15.96
C LEU A 123 -5.64 -7.40 -15.23
N GLY A 124 -4.37 -7.76 -15.41
CA GLY A 124 -3.73 -8.89 -14.75
C GLY A 124 -3.67 -8.72 -13.24
N LEU A 125 -3.31 -7.53 -12.75
CA LEU A 125 -3.33 -7.22 -11.31
C LEU A 125 -4.73 -7.39 -10.72
N GLY A 126 -5.75 -6.82 -11.37
CA GLY A 126 -7.14 -6.94 -10.92
C GLY A 126 -7.63 -8.40 -10.90
N LEU A 127 -7.35 -9.15 -11.98
CA LEU A 127 -7.70 -10.56 -12.09
C LEU A 127 -6.96 -11.42 -11.06
N SER A 128 -5.68 -11.13 -10.81
CA SER A 128 -4.84 -11.83 -9.83
C SER A 128 -5.38 -11.65 -8.41
N LEU A 129 -5.74 -10.42 -8.02
CA LEU A 129 -6.38 -10.14 -6.73
C LEU A 129 -7.70 -10.90 -6.57
N TYR A 130 -8.50 -10.94 -7.63
CA TYR A 130 -9.76 -11.69 -7.63
C TYR A 130 -9.54 -13.20 -7.47
N LEU A 131 -8.60 -13.79 -8.21
CA LEU A 131 -8.26 -15.21 -8.09
C LEU A 131 -7.72 -15.55 -6.70
N LEU A 132 -6.88 -14.69 -6.12
CA LEU A 132 -6.36 -14.88 -4.76
C LEU A 132 -7.50 -14.84 -3.72
N ALA A 133 -8.44 -13.89 -3.85
CA ALA A 133 -9.59 -13.82 -2.96
C ALA A 133 -10.47 -15.08 -3.06
N GLN A 134 -10.68 -15.59 -4.27
CA GLN A 134 -11.43 -16.83 -4.49
C GLN A 134 -10.69 -18.06 -3.96
N PHE A 135 -9.38 -18.13 -4.18
CA PHE A 135 -8.54 -19.21 -3.64
C PHE A 135 -8.56 -19.21 -2.11
N TYR A 136 -8.45 -18.03 -1.49
CA TYR A 136 -8.57 -17.87 -0.05
C TYR A 136 -9.96 -18.29 0.45
N GLY A 137 -11.04 -17.87 -0.21
CA GLY A 137 -12.40 -18.29 0.14
C GLY A 137 -12.64 -19.80 -0.04
N TRP A 138 -11.95 -20.42 -1.00
CA TRP A 138 -12.01 -21.87 -1.21
C TRP A 138 -11.23 -22.65 -0.13
N VAL A 139 -10.05 -22.17 0.26
CA VAL A 139 -9.18 -22.84 1.27
C VAL A 139 -9.66 -22.57 2.70
N SER A 140 -10.08 -21.35 2.99
CA SER A 140 -10.46 -20.89 4.31
C SER A 140 -11.97 -20.67 4.37
N SER A 141 -12.71 -21.75 4.66
CA SER A 141 -14.15 -21.71 4.92
C SER A 141 -14.47 -21.36 6.37
N ASP A 142 -13.65 -20.51 7.01
CA ASP A 142 -13.93 -19.99 8.34
C ASP A 142 -14.43 -18.54 8.18
N SER A 143 -15.69 -18.30 8.55
CA SER A 143 -16.28 -16.97 8.44
C SER A 143 -15.59 -16.04 9.44
N ILE A 144 -14.57 -15.30 8.97
CA ILE A 144 -13.87 -14.27 9.75
C ILE A 144 -14.84 -13.17 10.25
N ILE A 145 -16.01 -13.07 9.62
CA ILE A 145 -17.13 -12.25 10.04
C ILE A 145 -17.90 -13.02 11.12
N LYS A 146 -17.49 -12.86 12.38
CA LYS A 146 -18.37 -13.19 13.51
C LYS A 146 -19.59 -12.28 13.37
N HIS A 147 -20.74 -12.85 13.01
CA HIS A 147 -22.00 -12.10 12.92
C HIS A 147 -22.25 -11.38 14.26
N THR A 148 -22.10 -10.06 14.29
CA THR A 148 -22.43 -9.23 15.46
C THR A 148 -23.88 -8.80 15.36
N VAL A 149 -24.56 -8.78 16.50
CA VAL A 149 -25.92 -8.25 16.60
C VAL A 149 -25.85 -6.88 17.28
N ARG A 150 -26.78 -5.98 16.94
CA ARG A 150 -26.89 -4.69 17.64
C ARG A 150 -27.76 -4.85 18.86
N CYS A 151 -27.32 -4.27 19.98
CA CYS A 151 -28.12 -4.21 21.18
C CYS A 151 -29.35 -3.30 20.98
N SER A 152 -30.54 -3.76 21.39
CA SER A 152 -31.80 -3.00 21.27
C SER A 152 -31.75 -1.63 21.96
N TYR A 153 -31.08 -1.55 23.11
CA TYR A 153 -31.04 -0.34 23.95
C TYR A 153 -29.94 0.63 23.53
N CYS A 154 -28.67 0.21 23.58
CA CYS A 154 -27.53 1.10 23.36
C CYS A 154 -27.02 1.12 21.91
N ARG A 155 -27.59 0.30 21.01
CA ARG A 155 -27.20 0.14 19.60
C ARG A 155 -25.73 -0.22 19.33
N LYS A 156 -24.92 -0.50 20.36
CA LYS A 156 -23.58 -1.05 20.17
C LYS A 156 -23.63 -2.48 19.65
N GLU A 157 -22.62 -2.81 18.85
CA GLU A 157 -22.42 -4.15 18.30
C GLU A 157 -21.83 -5.07 19.36
N ILE A 158 -22.43 -6.25 19.49
CA ILE A 158 -22.10 -7.26 20.49
C ILE A 158 -22.06 -8.64 19.84
N SER A 159 -21.41 -9.59 20.51
CA SER A 159 -21.40 -10.96 20.06
C SER A 159 -22.82 -11.57 20.13
N PRO A 160 -23.18 -12.47 19.20
CA PRO A 160 -24.53 -13.05 19.13
C PRO A 160 -24.79 -14.01 20.30
N LYS A 161 -23.72 -14.47 20.98
CA LYS A 161 -23.79 -15.35 22.15
C LYS A 161 -23.81 -14.59 23.49
N ALA A 162 -23.74 -13.25 23.47
CA ALA A 162 -23.75 -12.46 24.69
C ALA A 162 -25.17 -12.40 25.30
N LYS A 163 -25.33 -12.86 26.54
CA LYS A 163 -26.60 -12.75 27.28
C LYS A 163 -26.87 -11.33 27.82
N ARG A 164 -25.80 -10.57 28.05
CA ARG A 164 -25.85 -9.19 28.58
C ARG A 164 -24.97 -8.28 27.74
N CYS A 165 -25.43 -7.06 27.52
CA CYS A 165 -24.61 -6.02 26.90
C CYS A 165 -23.53 -5.53 27.89
N TYR A 166 -22.28 -5.43 27.45
CA TYR A 166 -21.18 -4.95 28.30
C TYR A 166 -21.28 -3.46 28.62
N LEU A 167 -21.99 -2.67 27.80
CA LEU A 167 -22.09 -1.21 27.96
C LEU A 167 -23.30 -0.80 28.80
N CYS A 168 -24.51 -1.20 28.40
CA CYS A 168 -25.74 -0.81 29.08
C CYS A 168 -26.24 -1.86 30.07
N THR A 169 -25.57 -3.00 30.21
CA THR A 169 -25.93 -4.11 31.13
C THR A 169 -27.31 -4.73 30.92
N SER A 170 -28.06 -4.27 29.92
CA SER A 170 -29.38 -4.79 29.57
C SER A 170 -29.29 -6.23 29.11
N TRP A 171 -30.33 -6.99 29.44
CA TRP A 171 -30.54 -8.33 28.93
C TRP A 171 -30.97 -8.28 27.46
N LEU A 172 -30.42 -9.20 26.66
CA LEU A 172 -30.76 -9.34 25.23
C LEU A 172 -31.62 -10.57 24.94
N ASP A 173 -31.96 -11.32 25.98
CA ASP A 173 -32.75 -12.56 25.91
C ASP A 173 -34.25 -12.34 26.14
N GLY A 174 -34.70 -11.08 26.13
CA GLY A 174 -36.12 -10.70 26.26
C GLY A 174 -36.70 -10.79 27.67
N ARG A 175 -35.88 -11.07 28.71
CA ARG A 175 -36.37 -11.12 30.10
C ARG A 175 -36.83 -9.78 30.68
N GLU A 176 -36.40 -8.67 30.09
CA GLU A 176 -36.79 -7.33 30.50
C GLU A 176 -38.14 -6.89 29.91
N ASP A 177 -38.64 -7.59 28.88
CA ASP A 177 -39.87 -7.23 28.16
C ASP A 177 -41.14 -7.70 28.87
N TYR A 178 -41.02 -8.43 29.98
CA TYR A 178 -42.17 -8.80 30.80
C TYR A 178 -42.62 -7.58 31.64
N PRO A 179 -43.85 -7.07 31.46
CA PRO A 179 -44.31 -5.93 32.23
C PRO A 179 -44.38 -6.32 33.71
N ARG A 180 -43.58 -5.65 34.56
CA ARG A 180 -43.67 -5.75 36.03
C ARG A 180 -44.91 -5.04 36.58
N THR A 181 -46.06 -5.17 35.93
CA THR A 181 -47.31 -4.52 36.35
C THR A 181 -48.12 -5.34 37.36
N ALA A 182 -47.58 -6.45 37.90
CA ALA A 182 -48.30 -7.31 38.84
C ALA A 182 -47.86 -7.20 40.32
N LEU A 183 -46.95 -6.27 40.67
CA LEU A 183 -46.54 -6.04 42.07
C LEU A 183 -46.57 -4.54 42.37
N GLY A 184 -47.76 -4.01 42.62
CA GLY A 184 -47.89 -2.59 42.98
C GLY A 184 -49.30 -2.01 42.93
N THR A 185 -50.32 -2.72 43.38
CA THR A 185 -51.56 -2.16 43.98
C THR A 185 -52.11 -3.18 44.96
#